data_AF-A0A0H2TTJ3-F1
#
_entry.id   AF-A0A0H2TTJ3-F1
#
_cell.length_a   1.000
_cell.length_b   1.000
_cell.length_c   1.000
_cell.angle_alpha   90.00
_cell.angle_beta   90.00
_cell.angle_gamma   90.00
#
_symmetry.space_group_name_H-M   'P 1'
#
loop_
_entity.id
_entity.type
_entity.pdbx_description
1 polymer ?
#
loop_
_entity_poly.entity_id
_entity_poly.type
_entity_poly.pdbx_seq_one_letter_code
_entity_poly.pdbx_strand_id
1 'polypeptide(L)'
;MGKQTNLFAFPTAEALASALRAYVIQCQDAGITRHDVFKVAVSGGSLPKSLAQALLDPKGAGQVRWDKWEIFFADERAVPLDHDDSNYGLIKKELLDRIPAGQPQPTVHAIDP
;
A
#
# COMPACT_ATOMS: atom_id res chain seq x y z
N MET A 1 27.18 8.76 -2.45
CA MET A 1 27.01 7.96 -1.22
C MET A 1 25.74 7.15 -1.36
N GLY A 2 25.84 5.82 -1.38
CA GLY A 2 24.66 4.94 -1.38
C GLY A 2 23.87 5.17 -0.09
N LYS A 3 22.54 5.27 -0.19
CA LYS A 3 21.66 5.35 0.99
C LYS A 3 21.95 4.14 1.88
N GLN A 4 22.25 4.39 3.14
CA GLN A 4 22.52 3.33 4.12
C GLN A 4 21.23 2.50 4.33
N THR A 5 21.37 1.17 4.32
CA THR A 5 20.25 0.27 4.56
C THR A 5 19.79 0.42 6.00
N ASN A 6 18.50 0.65 6.20
CA ASN A 6 17.90 0.71 7.53
C ASN A 6 17.14 -0.60 7.79
N LEU A 7 17.42 -1.25 8.92
CA LEU A 7 16.65 -2.39 9.42
C LEU A 7 15.85 -1.93 10.65
N PHE A 8 14.54 -2.11 10.59
CA PHE A 8 13.65 -1.86 11.72
C PHE A 8 13.07 -3.18 12.21
N ALA A 9 13.19 -3.45 13.50
CA ALA A 9 12.61 -4.62 14.15
C ALA A 9 11.53 -4.18 15.14
N PHE A 10 10.41 -4.90 15.13
CA PHE A 10 9.25 -4.58 15.97
C PHE A 10 8.86 -5.81 16.78
N PRO A 11 8.46 -5.63 18.06
CA PRO A 11 8.13 -6.74 18.94
C PRO A 11 6.77 -7.38 18.61
N THR A 12 5.87 -6.65 17.94
CA THR A 12 4.54 -7.13 17.57
C THR A 12 4.12 -6.63 16.19
N ALA A 13 3.10 -7.27 15.60
CA ALA A 13 2.52 -6.86 14.33
C ALA A 13 1.85 -5.48 14.41
N GLU A 14 1.26 -5.14 15.55
CA GLU A 14 0.64 -3.84 15.80
C GLU A 14 1.68 -2.72 15.84
N ALA A 15 2.83 -2.96 16.50
CA ALA A 15 3.93 -2.02 16.54
C ALA A 15 4.51 -1.80 15.12
N LEU A 16 4.65 -2.88 14.34
CA LEU A 16 5.03 -2.80 12.93
C LEU A 16 4.01 -1.99 12.12
N ALA A 17 2.70 -2.27 12.26
CA ALA A 17 1.65 -1.60 11.50
C ALA A 17 1.61 -0.09 11.79
N SER A 18 1.77 0.31 13.06
CA SER A 18 1.82 1.72 13.46
C SER A 18 3.03 2.45 12.86
N ALA A 19 4.22 1.83 12.94
CA ALA A 19 5.43 2.40 12.35
C ALA A 19 5.38 2.43 10.82
N LEU A 20 4.84 1.39 10.20
CA LEU A 20 4.64 1.30 8.75
C LEU A 20 3.68 2.39 8.27
N ARG A 21 2.57 2.65 8.98
CA ARG A 21 1.68 3.76 8.68
C ARG A 21 2.44 5.08 8.67
N ALA A 22 3.16 5.39 9.74
CA ALA A 22 3.90 6.65 9.86
C ALA A 22 4.91 6.82 8.71
N TYR A 23 5.64 5.75 8.38
CA TYR A 23 6.59 5.74 7.26
C TYR A 23 5.90 5.98 5.92
N VAL A 24 4.81 5.28 5.63
CA VAL A 24 4.08 5.40 4.37
C VAL A 24 3.45 6.79 4.22
N ILE A 25 2.88 7.38 5.28
CA ILE A 25 2.34 8.75 5.25
C ILE A 25 3.45 9.76 5.00
N GLN A 26 4.62 9.61 5.63
CA GLN A 26 5.78 10.47 5.36
C GLN A 26 6.20 10.39 3.88
N CYS A 27 6.25 9.18 3.32
CA CYS A 27 6.57 8.97 1.90
C CYS A 27 5.47 9.54 0.98
N GLN A 28 4.20 9.35 1.32
CA GLN A 28 3.05 9.94 0.63
C GLN A 28 3.20 11.45 0.54
N ASP A 29 3.40 12.11 1.68
CA ASP A 29 3.44 13.57 1.74
C ASP A 29 4.64 14.14 0.98
N ALA A 30 5.79 13.47 1.05
CA ALA A 30 6.96 13.83 0.26
C ALA A 30 6.71 13.66 -1.26
N GLY A 31 6.05 12.57 -1.66
CA GLY A 31 5.69 12.30 -3.05
C GLY A 31 4.71 13.33 -3.60
N ILE A 32 3.61 13.57 -2.88
CA ILE A 32 2.58 14.54 -3.27
C ILE A 32 3.15 15.95 -3.30
N THR A 33 3.99 16.34 -2.34
CA THR A 33 4.62 17.68 -2.36
C THR A 33 5.49 17.88 -3.60
N ARG A 34 6.16 16.82 -4.08
CA ARG A 34 7.11 16.92 -5.20
C ARG A 34 6.45 16.75 -6.57
N HIS A 35 5.39 15.94 -6.65
CA HIS A 35 4.83 15.47 -7.92
C HIS A 35 3.30 15.57 -8.01
N ASP A 36 2.65 16.11 -6.99
CA ASP A 36 1.19 16.09 -6.79
C ASP A 36 0.56 14.69 -6.74
N VAL A 37 1.39 13.64 -6.72
CA VAL A 37 0.97 12.24 -6.68
C VAL A 37 1.98 11.41 -5.89
N PHE A 38 1.47 10.39 -5.20
CA PHE A 38 2.27 9.37 -4.52
C PHE A 38 2.23 8.07 -5.32
N LYS A 39 3.39 7.63 -5.82
CA LYS A 39 3.56 6.40 -6.60
C LYS A 39 4.20 5.33 -5.73
N VAL A 40 3.59 4.16 -5.66
CA VAL A 40 4.08 3.04 -4.86
C VAL A 40 4.01 1.75 -5.66
N ALA A 41 5.07 0.94 -5.61
CA ALA A 41 5.07 -0.42 -6.12
C ALA A 41 4.87 -1.40 -4.96
N VAL A 42 3.91 -2.30 -5.09
CA VAL A 42 3.60 -3.33 -4.10
C VAL A 42 3.91 -4.72 -4.66
N SER A 43 4.30 -5.63 -3.78
CA SER A 43 4.46 -7.05 -4.07
C SER A 43 3.33 -7.85 -3.42
N GLY A 44 3.21 -9.12 -3.82
CA GLY A 44 2.36 -10.09 -3.13
C GLY A 44 2.84 -10.50 -1.73
N GLY A 45 2.33 -11.64 -1.27
CA GLY A 45 2.73 -12.25 0.01
C GLY A 45 2.01 -11.63 1.21
N SER A 46 2.75 -11.35 2.29
CA SER A 46 2.18 -10.79 3.53
C SER A 46 1.99 -9.27 3.48
N LEU A 47 2.63 -8.57 2.53
CA LEU A 47 2.62 -7.11 2.45
C LEU A 47 1.22 -6.50 2.34
N PRO A 48 0.30 -7.00 1.49
CA PRO A 48 -1.07 -6.46 1.40
C PRO A 48 -1.80 -6.43 2.74
N LYS A 49 -1.66 -7.50 3.54
CA LYS A 49 -2.28 -7.62 4.86
C LYS A 49 -1.68 -6.62 5.85
N SER A 50 -0.36 -6.48 5.86
CA SER A 50 0.33 -5.51 6.72
C SER A 50 -0.01 -4.06 6.34
N LEU A 51 -0.11 -3.75 5.04
CA LEU A 51 -0.54 -2.44 4.56
C LEU A 51 -1.98 -2.15 4.94
N ALA A 52 -2.89 -3.12 4.78
CA ALA A 52 -4.28 -2.96 5.19
C ALA A 52 -4.42 -2.69 6.69
N GLN A 53 -3.71 -3.48 7.53
CA GLN A 53 -3.68 -3.25 8.97
C GLN A 53 -3.12 -1.86 9.31
N ALA A 54 -2.05 -1.45 8.64
CA ALA A 54 -1.42 -0.16 8.86
C ALA A 54 -2.32 1.00 8.43
N LEU A 55 -2.84 0.99 7.20
CA LEU A 55 -3.47 2.15 6.54
C LEU A 55 -4.97 2.29 6.81
N LEU A 56 -5.66 1.19 7.12
CA LEU A 56 -7.11 1.20 7.39
C LEU A 56 -7.46 1.33 8.88
N ASP A 57 -6.48 1.41 9.79
CA ASP A 57 -6.72 1.74 11.21
C ASP A 57 -7.55 3.04 11.37
N PRO A 58 -8.75 2.97 11.99
CA PRO A 58 -9.61 4.13 12.22
C PRO A 58 -8.94 5.27 13.01
N LYS A 59 -7.95 4.97 13.85
CA LYS A 59 -7.23 5.98 14.66
C LYS A 59 -6.49 7.00 13.80
N GLY A 60 -6.18 6.65 12.54
CA GLY A 60 -5.55 7.54 11.57
C GLY A 60 -6.43 7.82 10.36
N ALA A 61 -7.76 7.77 10.52
CA ALA A 61 -8.70 8.07 9.44
C ALA A 61 -8.43 9.48 8.85
N GLY A 62 -8.45 9.58 7.52
CA GLY A 62 -8.26 10.84 6.79
C GLY A 62 -6.81 11.26 6.54
N GLN A 63 -5.81 10.52 7.05
CA GLN A 63 -4.40 10.82 6.74
C GLN A 63 -3.96 10.29 5.37
N VAL A 64 -4.56 9.19 4.92
CA VAL A 64 -4.27 8.62 3.60
C VAL A 64 -5.08 9.36 2.54
N ARG A 65 -4.38 9.93 1.56
CA ARG A 65 -4.97 10.69 0.44
C ARG A 65 -5.10 9.78 -0.78
N TRP A 66 -6.04 8.83 -0.73
CA TRP A 66 -6.19 7.79 -1.75
C TRP A 66 -6.37 8.32 -3.17
N ASP A 67 -7.00 9.48 -3.35
CA ASP A 67 -7.13 10.17 -4.65
C ASP A 67 -5.78 10.55 -5.28
N LYS A 68 -4.72 10.63 -4.47
CA LYS A 68 -3.36 10.96 -4.90
C LYS A 68 -2.46 9.73 -5.01
N TRP A 69 -2.98 8.53 -4.84
CA TRP A 69 -2.18 7.31 -4.92
C TRP A 69 -2.25 6.70 -6.33
N GLU A 70 -1.09 6.31 -6.82
CA GLU A 70 -0.93 5.41 -7.96
C GLU A 70 -0.19 4.15 -7.50
N ILE A 71 -0.88 3.01 -7.60
CA ILE A 71 -0.37 1.71 -7.17
C ILE A 71 0.09 0.91 -8.39
N PHE A 72 1.33 0.45 -8.34
CA PHE A 72 1.97 -0.43 -9.33
C PHE A 72 2.32 -1.77 -8.68
N PHE A 73 2.57 -2.79 -9.49
CA PHE A 73 2.99 -4.11 -9.01
C PHE A 73 4.44 -4.35 -9.37
N ALA A 74 5.24 -4.82 -8.39
CA ALA A 74 6.64 -5.17 -8.60
C ALA A 74 6.78 -6.44 -9.46
N ASP A 75 5.84 -7.36 -9.28
CA ASP A 75 5.70 -8.63 -9.99
C ASP A 75 4.22 -9.03 -10.03
N GLU A 76 3.87 -9.89 -10.99
CA GLU A 76 2.54 -10.51 -11.07
C GLU A 76 2.67 -11.92 -11.65
N ARG A 77 1.72 -12.78 -11.27
CA ARG A 77 1.60 -14.16 -11.74
C ARG A 77 0.81 -14.12 -13.04
N ALA A 78 1.23 -14.91 -14.03
CA ALA A 78 0.55 -15.00 -15.33
C ALA A 78 -0.75 -15.83 -15.24
N VAL A 79 -1.70 -15.33 -14.45
CA VAL A 79 -3.03 -15.89 -14.21
C VAL A 79 -4.07 -14.76 -14.29
N PRO A 80 -5.35 -15.06 -14.49
CA PRO A 80 -6.40 -14.05 -14.43
C PRO A 80 -6.36 -13.23 -13.12
N LEU A 81 -6.73 -11.95 -13.20
CA LEU A 81 -6.66 -11.02 -12.06
C LEU A 81 -7.60 -11.38 -10.89
N ASP A 82 -8.61 -12.20 -11.14
CA ASP A 82 -9.54 -12.75 -10.14
C ASP A 82 -9.08 -14.11 -9.57
N HIS A 83 -7.96 -14.65 -10.05
CA HIS A 83 -7.38 -15.88 -9.54
C HIS A 83 -6.75 -15.68 -8.15
N ASP A 84 -6.83 -16.70 -7.28
CA ASP A 84 -6.32 -16.64 -5.91
C ASP A 84 -4.81 -16.35 -5.81
N ASP A 85 -4.05 -16.69 -6.86
CA ASP A 85 -2.61 -16.42 -6.96
C ASP A 85 -2.26 -15.04 -7.53
N SER A 86 -3.24 -14.22 -7.95
CA SER A 86 -2.98 -12.86 -8.43
C SER A 86 -2.56 -11.93 -7.28
N ASN A 87 -1.43 -11.24 -7.45
CA ASN A 87 -1.01 -10.17 -6.55
C ASN A 87 -2.01 -9.00 -6.56
N TYR A 88 -2.56 -8.67 -7.74
CA TYR A 88 -3.67 -7.72 -7.87
C TYR A 88 -4.89 -8.20 -7.09
N GLY A 89 -5.33 -9.45 -7.29
CA GLY A 89 -6.48 -10.02 -6.58
C GLY A 89 -6.30 -9.94 -5.06
N LEU A 90 -5.09 -10.22 -4.57
CA LEU A 90 -4.74 -10.12 -3.16
C LEU A 90 -4.77 -8.68 -2.64
N ILE A 91 -4.17 -7.73 -3.35
CA ILE A 91 -4.20 -6.29 -2.99
C ILE A 91 -5.63 -5.75 -3.00
N LYS A 92 -6.41 -6.15 -4.00
CA LYS A 92 -7.82 -5.74 -4.13
C LYS A 92 -8.61 -6.19 -2.92
N LYS A 93 -8.55 -7.48 -2.57
CA LYS A 93 -9.26 -8.07 -1.44
C LYS A 93 -8.81 -7.51 -0.08
N GLU A 94 -7.50 -7.40 0.13
CA GLU A 94 -6.96 -7.05 1.44
C GLU A 94 -6.96 -5.55 1.71
N LEU A 95 -6.81 -4.71 0.68
CA LEU A 95 -6.68 -3.26 0.84
C LEU A 95 -7.80 -2.49 0.13
N LEU A 96 -7.93 -2.62 -1.20
CA LEU A 96 -8.76 -1.71 -2.00
C LEU A 96 -10.25 -1.81 -1.66
N ASP A 97 -10.78 -3.03 -1.59
CA ASP A 97 -12.18 -3.31 -1.28
C ASP A 97 -12.55 -2.94 0.18
N ARG A 98 -11.53 -2.74 1.02
CA ARG A 98 -11.68 -2.41 2.44
C ARG A 98 -11.52 -0.92 2.73
N ILE A 99 -11.19 -0.10 1.72
CA ILE A 99 -11.24 1.36 1.85
C ILE A 99 -12.70 1.78 2.13
N PRO A 100 -12.98 2.58 3.18
CA PRO A 100 -14.35 2.93 3.57
C PRO A 100 -15.16 3.53 2.42
N ALA A 101 -16.41 3.08 2.28
CA ALA A 101 -17.35 3.62 1.30
C ALA A 101 -17.51 5.14 1.49
N GLY A 102 -17.22 5.91 0.44
CA GLY A 102 -17.23 7.37 0.45
C GLY A 102 -15.84 8.03 0.43
N GLN A 103 -14.77 7.26 0.59
CA GLN A 103 -13.41 7.73 0.28
C GLN A 103 -13.09 7.56 -1.20
N PRO A 104 -12.24 8.44 -1.78
CA PRO A 104 -11.72 8.21 -3.11
C PRO A 104 -10.91 6.92 -3.18
N GLN A 105 -10.81 6.35 -4.38
CA GLN A 105 -10.02 5.15 -4.63
C GLN A 105 -8.67 5.53 -5.28
N PRO A 106 -7.59 4.80 -5.00
CA PRO A 106 -6.33 4.97 -5.71
C PRO A 106 -6.46 4.58 -7.18
N THR A 107 -5.61 5.15 -8.02
CA THR A 107 -5.41 4.64 -9.38
C THR A 107 -4.54 3.38 -9.30
N VAL A 108 -4.95 2.30 -9.95
CA VAL A 108 -4.25 1.01 -9.90
C VAL A 108 -3.81 0.61 -11.30
N HIS A 109 -2.51 0.41 -11.46
CA HIS A 109 -1.88 -0.01 -12.71
C HIS A 109 -1.51 -1.48 -12.60
N ALA A 110 -2.47 -2.35 -12.91
CA ALA A 110 -2.28 -3.81 -12.88
C ALA A 110 -1.36 -4.27 -14.03
N ILE A 111 -0.70 -5.42 -13.83
CA ILE A 111 0.00 -6.14 -14.89
C ILE A 111 -0.99 -7.17 -15.43
N ASP A 112 -1.68 -6.82 -16.52
CA ASP A 112 -2.64 -7.70 -17.19
C ASP A 112 -1.96 -8.31 -18.43
N PRO A 113 -1.65 -9.62 -18.43
CA PRO A 113 -0.91 -10.29 -19.50
C PRO A 113 -1.74 -10.54 -20.78
#